data_AF-A0A645AKS0-F1
#
_entry.id   AF-A0A645AKS0-F1
#
_cell.length_a   1.000
_cell.length_b   1.000
_cell.length_c   1.000
_cell.angle_alpha   90.00
_cell.angle_beta   90.00
_cell.angle_gamma   90.00
#
_symmetry.space_group_name_H-M   'P 1'
#
loop_
_entity.id
_entity.type
_entity.pdbx_description
1 polymer ?
#
loop_
_entity_poly.entity_id
_entity_poly.type
_entity_poly.pdbx_seq_one_letter_code
_entity_poly.pdbx_strand_id
1 'polypeptide(L)'
;MATEIEHVKSIKMGTRVTALYENDIRELRKHAPEVSLITCHDETLLTSMFPGMDGALIGFAGCIPELITEAWKAMKAGDFQKIRQYDDLIFPISKAIYGGGQPSGEAHARMKEALVQRGVFTSALMRKPVLPLDQEEKDWITQGLKDSTAGDVSAEVAKFKKEEALVK
;
A
#
# COMPACT_ATOMS: atom_id res chain seq x y z
N MET A 1 -18.78 19.44 2.64
CA MET A 1 -17.44 19.51 3.29
C MET A 1 -16.32 19.83 2.31
N ALA A 2 -16.05 18.99 1.29
CA ALA A 2 -14.92 19.21 0.37
C ALA A 2 -14.93 20.56 -0.37
N THR A 3 -16.12 21.11 -0.64
CA THR A 3 -16.32 22.42 -1.29
C THR A 3 -16.69 23.54 -0.31
N GLU A 4 -16.93 23.20 0.97
CA GLU A 4 -17.41 24.15 1.99
C GLU A 4 -16.27 24.62 2.91
N ILE A 5 -15.21 23.81 3.04
CA ILE A 5 -14.05 24.09 3.89
C ILE A 5 -12.84 24.28 2.99
N GLU A 6 -12.41 25.53 2.79
CA GLU A 6 -11.32 25.92 1.87
C GLU A 6 -10.01 25.15 2.09
N HIS A 7 -9.71 24.78 3.34
CA HIS A 7 -8.48 24.11 3.72
C HIS A 7 -8.51 22.58 3.55
N VAL A 8 -9.63 21.98 3.14
CA VAL A 8 -9.68 20.55 2.79
C VAL A 8 -9.02 20.35 1.42
N LYS A 9 -7.79 19.80 1.42
CA LYS A 9 -7.00 19.59 0.19
C LYS A 9 -6.93 18.13 -0.28
N SER A 10 -7.22 17.17 0.59
CA SER A 10 -7.17 15.76 0.24
C SER A 10 -8.18 14.94 1.04
N ILE A 11 -8.64 13.84 0.42
CA ILE A 11 -9.49 12.83 1.05
C ILE A 11 -8.80 11.47 0.93
N LYS A 12 -8.55 10.84 2.07
CA LYS A 12 -8.12 9.44 2.15
C LYS A 12 -9.34 8.54 1.98
N MET A 13 -9.49 7.97 0.80
CA MET A 13 -10.62 7.13 0.41
C MET A 13 -10.46 5.71 0.96
N GLY A 14 -11.46 5.23 1.72
CA GLY A 14 -11.42 3.92 2.37
C GLY A 14 -12.69 3.08 2.29
N THR A 15 -13.66 3.48 1.47
CA THR A 15 -14.89 2.71 1.25
C THR A 15 -14.57 1.34 0.67
N ARG A 16 -14.85 0.25 1.41
CA ARG A 16 -14.55 -1.13 0.98
C ARG A 16 -15.61 -1.78 0.09
N VAL A 17 -16.62 -1.01 -0.33
CA VAL A 17 -17.62 -1.43 -1.31
C VAL A 17 -17.25 -0.80 -2.65
N THR A 18 -16.74 -1.60 -3.59
CA THR A 18 -16.13 -1.12 -4.84
C THR A 18 -17.06 -0.20 -5.64
N ALA A 19 -18.35 -0.55 -5.75
CA ALA A 19 -19.31 0.27 -6.48
C ALA A 19 -19.52 1.66 -5.83
N LEU A 20 -19.52 1.73 -4.49
CA LEU A 20 -19.63 3.00 -3.77
C LEU A 20 -18.32 3.79 -3.88
N TYR A 21 -17.18 3.10 -3.75
CA TYR A 21 -15.85 3.70 -3.89
C TYR A 21 -15.69 4.41 -5.25
N GLU A 22 -16.04 3.72 -6.34
CA GLU A 22 -15.97 4.30 -7.68
C GLU A 22 -16.99 5.45 -7.87
N ASN A 23 -18.22 5.28 -7.38
CA ASN A 23 -19.23 6.34 -7.41
C ASN A 23 -18.72 7.61 -6.71
N ASP A 24 -18.22 7.49 -5.49
CA ASP A 24 -17.73 8.61 -4.69
C ASP A 24 -16.57 9.33 -5.38
N ILE A 25 -15.65 8.59 -6.00
CA ILE A 25 -14.54 9.17 -6.76
C ILE A 25 -15.08 9.97 -7.94
N ARG A 26 -16.00 9.42 -8.72
CA ARG A 26 -16.57 10.10 -9.89
C ARG A 26 -17.32 11.37 -9.51
N GLU A 27 -18.10 11.34 -8.42
CA GLU A 27 -18.81 12.50 -7.90
C GLU A 27 -17.82 13.56 -7.37
N LEU A 28 -16.78 13.15 -6.63
CA LEU A 28 -15.76 14.07 -6.14
C LEU A 28 -14.96 14.71 -7.28
N ARG A 29 -14.64 13.97 -8.35
CA ARG A 29 -13.98 14.54 -9.54
C ARG A 29 -14.85 15.57 -10.25
N LYS A 30 -16.18 15.38 -10.27
CA LYS A 30 -17.11 16.32 -10.87
C LYS A 30 -17.33 17.58 -10.03
N HIS A 31 -17.44 17.44 -8.72
CA HIS A 31 -17.89 18.50 -7.82
C HIS A 31 -16.76 19.17 -7.01
N ALA A 32 -15.61 18.51 -6.87
CA ALA A 32 -14.45 19.00 -6.13
C ALA A 32 -13.12 18.57 -6.81
N PRO A 33 -12.89 18.93 -8.10
CA PRO A 33 -11.74 18.44 -8.88
C PRO A 33 -10.38 18.81 -8.28
N GLU A 34 -10.30 19.90 -7.50
CA GLU A 34 -9.08 20.38 -6.85
C GLU A 34 -8.66 19.55 -5.63
N VAL A 35 -9.53 18.67 -5.12
CA VAL A 35 -9.24 17.82 -3.96
C VAL A 35 -8.50 16.58 -4.41
N SER A 36 -7.34 16.34 -3.80
CA SER A 36 -6.56 15.13 -4.06
C SER A 36 -7.21 13.90 -3.41
N LEU A 37 -7.47 12.86 -4.18
CA LEU A 37 -8.02 11.60 -3.70
C LEU A 37 -6.88 10.58 -3.57
N ILE A 38 -6.68 10.04 -2.37
CA ILE A 38 -5.64 9.05 -2.10
C ILE A 38 -6.24 7.76 -1.53
N THR A 39 -5.82 6.60 -2.03
CA THR A 39 -6.37 5.31 -1.57
C THR A 39 -5.76 4.88 -0.25
N CYS A 40 -6.54 4.16 0.57
CA CYS A 40 -6.04 3.44 1.74
C CYS A 40 -6.19 1.92 1.65
N HIS A 41 -6.40 1.39 0.44
CA HIS A 41 -6.57 -0.04 0.23
C HIS A 41 -5.19 -0.67 0.06
N ASP A 42 -4.65 -1.24 1.12
CA ASP A 42 -3.41 -1.99 1.05
C ASP A 42 -3.63 -3.35 0.33
N GLU A 43 -4.74 -4.00 0.64
CA GLU A 43 -5.10 -5.35 0.20
C GLU A 43 -5.57 -5.43 -1.26
N THR A 44 -6.01 -4.31 -1.83
CA THR A 44 -6.50 -4.18 -3.21
C THR A 44 -5.87 -2.97 -3.91
N LEU A 45 -4.57 -2.74 -3.64
CA LEU A 45 -3.87 -1.51 -3.98
C LEU A 45 -4.06 -1.06 -5.43
N LEU A 46 -3.63 -1.87 -6.40
CA LEU A 46 -3.68 -1.49 -7.81
C LEU A 46 -5.12 -1.36 -8.31
N THR A 47 -5.99 -2.29 -7.92
CA THR A 47 -7.44 -2.22 -8.22
C THR A 47 -8.05 -0.91 -7.75
N SER A 48 -7.70 -0.44 -6.55
CA SER A 48 -8.22 0.81 -5.98
C SER A 48 -7.72 2.06 -6.69
N MET A 49 -6.64 1.99 -7.47
CA MET A 49 -6.10 3.15 -8.19
C MET A 49 -6.82 3.39 -9.53
N PHE A 50 -7.40 2.36 -10.15
CA PHE A 50 -8.03 2.44 -11.48
C PHE A 50 -9.14 3.49 -11.63
N PRO A 51 -10.01 3.75 -10.63
CA PRO A 51 -11.05 4.78 -10.76
C PRO A 51 -10.51 6.22 -10.89
N GLY A 52 -9.19 6.42 -10.82
CA GLY A 52 -8.54 7.71 -11.03
C GLY A 52 -8.06 8.35 -9.72
N MET A 53 -7.29 7.60 -8.93
CA MET A 53 -6.68 8.09 -7.68
C MET A 53 -5.40 8.90 -7.95
N ASP A 54 -5.11 9.86 -7.08
CA ASP A 54 -3.92 10.73 -7.17
C ASP A 54 -2.71 10.17 -6.40
N GLY A 55 -2.90 9.06 -5.69
CA GLY A 55 -1.85 8.38 -4.94
C GLY A 55 -2.42 7.45 -3.88
N ALA A 56 -1.58 7.10 -2.91
CA ALA A 56 -1.94 6.21 -1.81
C ALA A 56 -1.37 6.71 -0.49
N LEU A 57 -2.12 6.54 0.59
CA LEU A 57 -1.65 6.67 1.96
C LEU A 57 -1.91 5.36 2.71
N ILE A 58 -0.93 4.48 2.61
CA ILE A 58 -1.02 3.07 2.99
C ILE A 58 0.16 2.69 3.89
N GLY A 59 -0.07 1.77 4.83
CA GLY A 59 0.99 1.27 5.70
C GLY A 59 1.95 0.35 4.93
N PHE A 60 1.42 -0.33 3.92
CA PHE A 60 2.15 -1.28 3.08
C PHE A 60 3.32 -0.64 2.31
N ALA A 61 3.20 0.65 1.95
CA ALA A 61 4.30 1.44 1.38
C ALA A 61 5.50 1.56 2.32
N GLY A 62 5.30 1.49 3.63
CA GLY A 62 6.39 1.41 4.59
C GLY A 62 7.14 0.07 4.53
N CYS A 63 6.47 -1.01 4.10
CA CYS A 63 7.01 -2.36 4.09
C CYS A 63 7.73 -2.75 2.82
N ILE A 64 7.30 -2.24 1.65
CA ILE A 64 7.89 -2.52 0.33
C ILE A 64 7.84 -1.27 -0.57
N PRO A 65 8.43 -0.14 -0.14
CA PRO A 65 8.32 1.14 -0.86
C PRO A 65 8.79 1.05 -2.30
N GLU A 66 9.82 0.26 -2.59
CA GLU A 66 10.37 0.06 -3.92
C GLU A 66 9.35 -0.52 -4.91
N LEU A 67 8.58 -1.54 -4.50
CA LEU A 67 7.58 -2.16 -5.36
C LEU A 67 6.39 -1.23 -5.56
N ILE A 68 5.95 -0.57 -4.50
CA ILE A 68 4.77 0.31 -4.54
C ILE A 68 5.04 1.56 -5.37
N THR A 69 6.24 2.14 -5.27
CA THR A 69 6.61 3.32 -6.06
C THR A 69 6.74 3.00 -7.55
N GLU A 70 7.30 1.84 -7.92
CA GLU A 70 7.36 1.42 -9.31
C GLU A 70 5.98 1.03 -9.87
N ALA A 71 5.13 0.38 -9.07
CA ALA A 71 3.74 0.12 -9.41
C ALA A 71 2.96 1.43 -9.65
N TRP A 72 3.19 2.46 -8.82
CA TRP A 72 2.62 3.79 -9.00
C TRP A 72 3.10 4.47 -10.29
N LYS A 73 4.40 4.35 -10.63
CA LYS A 73 4.93 4.85 -11.90
C LYS A 73 4.25 4.17 -13.09
N ALA A 74 4.06 2.86 -13.04
CA ALA A 74 3.35 2.10 -14.07
C ALA A 74 1.88 2.55 -14.21
N MET A 75 1.18 2.73 -13.09
CA MET A 75 -0.19 3.27 -13.04
C MET A 75 -0.27 4.65 -13.70
N LYS A 76 0.61 5.59 -13.31
CA LYS A 76 0.63 6.93 -13.91
C LYS A 76 0.95 6.92 -15.40
N ALA A 77 1.73 5.95 -15.87
CA ALA A 77 2.08 5.80 -17.28
C ALA A 77 0.98 5.10 -18.11
N GLY A 78 -0.03 4.50 -17.47
CA GLY A 78 -1.02 3.66 -18.15
C GLY A 78 -0.45 2.38 -18.74
N ASP A 79 0.68 1.89 -18.23
CA ASP A 79 1.35 0.68 -18.71
C ASP A 79 0.70 -0.56 -18.10
N PHE A 80 -0.40 -1.04 -18.69
CA PHE A 80 -1.17 -2.18 -18.18
C PHE A 80 -0.35 -3.46 -18.01
N GLN A 81 0.66 -3.67 -18.85
CA GLN A 81 1.53 -4.84 -18.74
C GLN A 81 2.37 -4.76 -17.46
N LYS A 82 3.00 -3.61 -17.19
CA LYS A 82 3.75 -3.40 -15.95
C LYS A 82 2.87 -3.34 -14.73
N ILE A 83 1.67 -2.74 -14.83
CA ILE A 83 0.69 -2.75 -13.74
C ILE A 83 0.39 -4.19 -13.34
N ARG A 84 0.09 -5.07 -14.31
CA ARG A 84 -0.17 -6.49 -14.02
C ARG A 84 1.05 -7.19 -13.43
N GLN A 85 2.24 -6.93 -13.97
CA GLN A 85 3.48 -7.51 -13.45
C GLN A 85 3.71 -7.13 -11.98
N TYR A 86 3.54 -5.86 -11.62
CA TYR A 86 3.68 -5.42 -10.23
C TYR A 86 2.56 -5.93 -9.33
N ASP A 87 1.33 -6.08 -9.85
CA ASP A 87 0.22 -6.71 -9.12
C ASP A 87 0.58 -8.14 -8.71
N ASP A 88 1.04 -8.95 -9.67
CA ASP A 88 1.47 -10.33 -9.43
C ASP A 88 2.68 -10.41 -8.48
N LEU A 89 3.58 -9.42 -8.53
CA LEU A 89 4.76 -9.36 -7.66
C LEU A 89 4.43 -8.91 -6.23
N ILE A 90 3.47 -8.00 -6.05
CA ILE A 90 3.07 -7.46 -4.75
C ILE A 90 2.11 -8.40 -4.01
N PHE A 91 1.31 -9.16 -4.76
CA PHE A 91 0.25 -10.01 -4.20
C PHE A 91 0.72 -10.98 -3.09
N PRO A 92 1.87 -11.69 -3.19
CA PRO A 92 2.27 -12.66 -2.17
C PRO A 92 2.48 -12.05 -0.79
N ILE A 93 3.20 -10.92 -0.71
CA ILE A 93 3.42 -10.22 0.57
C ILE A 93 2.16 -9.49 1.04
N SER A 94 1.33 -8.96 0.12
CA SER A 94 0.01 -8.43 0.48
C SER A 94 -0.86 -9.49 1.15
N LYS A 95 -0.95 -10.68 0.54
CA LYS A 95 -1.68 -11.83 1.08
C LYS A 95 -1.11 -12.28 2.43
N ALA A 96 0.20 -12.28 2.62
CA ALA A 96 0.80 -12.66 3.90
C ALA A 96 0.42 -11.67 5.03
N ILE A 97 0.30 -10.37 4.73
CA ILE A 97 -0.04 -9.34 5.72
C ILE A 97 -1.56 -9.25 5.95
N TYR A 98 -2.36 -9.25 4.89
CA TYR A 98 -3.79 -8.95 4.91
C TYR A 98 -4.70 -10.17 4.68
N GLY A 99 -4.16 -11.32 4.30
CA GLY A 99 -4.95 -12.53 3.99
C GLY A 99 -5.69 -13.14 5.18
N GLY A 100 -5.35 -12.75 6.41
CA GLY A 100 -6.02 -13.20 7.64
C GLY A 100 -7.36 -12.53 7.93
N GLY A 101 -7.84 -11.60 7.09
CA GLY A 101 -9.14 -10.94 7.26
C GLY A 101 -9.08 -9.42 7.11
N GLN A 102 -9.96 -8.70 7.83
CA GLN A 102 -10.01 -7.23 7.75
C GLN A 102 -8.66 -6.59 8.16
N PRO A 103 -8.24 -5.48 7.55
CA PRO A 103 -7.04 -4.74 7.95
C PRO A 103 -7.16 -4.25 9.41
N SER A 104 -6.55 -4.97 10.34
CA SER A 104 -6.69 -4.77 11.78
C SER A 104 -5.33 -4.46 12.45
N GLY A 105 -5.28 -4.49 13.79
CA GLY A 105 -4.02 -4.33 14.53
C GLY A 105 -3.00 -5.43 14.19
N GLU A 106 -3.48 -6.63 13.87
CA GLU A 106 -2.70 -7.80 13.47
C GLU A 106 -1.98 -7.57 12.13
N ALA A 107 -2.61 -6.88 11.18
CA ALA A 107 -1.95 -6.49 9.93
C ALA A 107 -0.73 -5.59 10.20
N HIS A 108 -0.81 -4.69 11.19
CA HIS A 108 0.33 -3.87 11.60
C HIS A 108 1.44 -4.68 12.28
N ALA A 109 1.11 -5.72 13.05
CA ALA A 109 2.11 -6.64 13.60
C ALA A 109 2.86 -7.37 12.48
N ARG A 110 2.13 -7.86 11.46
CA ARG A 110 2.69 -8.50 10.26
C ARG A 110 3.55 -7.57 9.44
N MET A 111 3.14 -6.31 9.27
CA MET A 111 3.96 -5.27 8.64
C MET A 111 5.27 -5.04 9.39
N LYS A 112 5.24 -4.93 10.73
CA LYS A 112 6.47 -4.77 11.52
C LYS A 112 7.35 -6.02 11.47
N GLU A 113 6.76 -7.20 11.46
CA GLU A 113 7.51 -8.46 11.29
C GLU A 113 8.21 -8.49 9.93
N ALA A 114 7.53 -8.10 8.85
CA ALA A 114 8.15 -7.98 7.53
C ALA A 114 9.35 -7.02 7.55
N LEU A 115 9.25 -5.90 8.27
CA LEU A 115 10.36 -4.95 8.45
C LEU A 115 11.52 -5.52 9.28
N VAL A 116 11.25 -6.40 10.25
CA VAL A 116 12.31 -7.11 10.99
C VAL A 116 13.00 -8.12 10.09
N GLN A 117 12.25 -8.93 9.34
CA GLN A 117 12.80 -9.95 8.45
C GLN A 117 13.60 -9.31 7.29
N ARG A 118 13.22 -8.11 6.85
CA ARG A 118 13.97 -7.28 5.90
C ARG A 118 15.18 -6.57 6.52
N GLY A 119 15.44 -6.74 7.82
CA GLY A 119 16.57 -6.11 8.53
C GLY A 119 16.44 -4.61 8.78
N VAL A 120 15.26 -4.02 8.59
CA VAL A 120 15.00 -2.59 8.80
C VAL A 120 14.75 -2.28 10.28
N PHE A 121 13.98 -3.14 10.94
CA PHE A 121 13.69 -3.03 12.37
C PHE A 121 14.38 -4.14 13.16
N THR A 122 14.66 -3.87 14.43
CA THR A 122 15.20 -4.86 15.36
C THR A 122 14.12 -5.58 16.17
N SER A 123 12.87 -5.10 16.14
CA SER A 123 11.76 -5.69 16.90
C SER A 123 10.39 -5.44 16.26
N ALA A 124 9.60 -6.51 16.16
CA ALA A 124 8.23 -6.48 15.69
C ALA A 124 7.21 -6.22 16.81
N LEU A 125 7.67 -6.02 18.06
CA LEU A 125 6.78 -5.91 19.22
C LEU A 125 5.77 -4.76 19.05
N MET A 126 4.50 -5.09 19.27
CA MET A 126 3.38 -4.14 19.26
C MET A 126 2.94 -3.81 20.69
N ARG A 127 2.32 -2.64 20.84
CA ARG A 127 1.65 -2.30 22.10
C ARG A 127 0.36 -3.13 22.21
N LYS A 128 0.04 -3.60 23.42
CA LYS A 128 -1.25 -4.25 23.72
C LYS A 128 -2.42 -3.34 23.28
N PRO A 129 -3.52 -3.90 22.74
CA PRO A 129 -3.92 -5.31 22.82
C PRO A 129 -3.35 -6.24 21.73
N VAL A 130 -2.61 -5.72 20.75
CA VAL A 130 -2.04 -6.55 19.68
C VAL A 130 -0.95 -7.46 20.26
N LEU A 131 -1.13 -8.77 20.10
CA LEU A 131 -0.21 -9.79 20.60
C LEU A 131 0.93 -10.04 19.59
N PRO A 132 2.09 -10.56 20.05
CA PRO A 132 3.12 -11.03 19.15
C PRO A 132 2.61 -12.14 18.24
N LEU A 133 3.09 -12.15 16.99
CA LEU A 133 2.81 -13.22 16.03
C LEU A 133 3.43 -14.53 16.49
N ASP A 134 2.74 -15.63 16.21
CA ASP A 134 3.31 -16.96 16.36
C ASP A 134 4.32 -17.28 15.24
N GLN A 135 4.91 -18.48 15.26
CA GLN A 135 5.90 -18.86 14.27
C GLN A 135 5.29 -19.09 12.88
N GLU A 136 4.06 -19.61 12.81
CA GLU A 136 3.38 -19.89 11.54
C GLU A 136 3.11 -18.59 10.77
N GLU A 137 2.62 -17.56 11.46
CA GLU A 137 2.41 -16.24 10.88
C GLU A 137 3.72 -15.61 10.40
N LYS A 138 4.83 -15.78 11.14
CA LYS A 138 6.16 -15.28 10.71
C LYS A 138 6.67 -15.99 9.47
N ASP A 139 6.41 -17.29 9.36
CA ASP A 139 6.79 -18.10 8.20
C ASP A 139 5.99 -17.68 6.96
N TRP A 140 4.70 -17.32 7.11
CA TRP A 140 3.92 -16.73 6.02
C TRP A 140 4.52 -15.43 5.50
N ILE A 141 4.99 -14.56 6.39
CA ILE A 141 5.67 -13.31 6.02
C ILE A 141 6.99 -13.61 5.30
N THR A 142 7.77 -14.57 5.79
CA THR A 142 9.03 -15.00 5.15
C THR A 142 8.76 -15.46 3.72
N GLN A 143 7.75 -16.30 3.53
CA GLN A 143 7.39 -16.82 2.20
C GLN A 143 6.85 -15.70 1.30
N GLY A 144 5.98 -14.82 1.81
CA GLY A 144 5.45 -13.68 1.08
C GLY A 144 6.56 -12.73 0.60
N LEU A 145 7.54 -12.43 1.44
CA LEU A 145 8.70 -11.61 1.08
C LEU A 145 9.55 -12.26 -0.01
N LYS A 146 9.79 -13.57 0.09
CA LYS A 146 10.55 -14.33 -0.91
C LYS A 146 9.85 -14.33 -2.26
N ASP A 147 8.56 -14.64 -2.29
CA ASP A 147 7.77 -14.73 -3.53
C ASP A 147 7.55 -13.36 -4.17
N SER A 148 7.58 -12.29 -3.37
CA SER A 148 7.53 -10.91 -3.86
C SER A 148 8.91 -10.33 -4.22
N THR A 149 9.98 -11.13 -4.10
CA THR A 149 11.38 -10.69 -4.26
C THR A 149 11.79 -9.51 -3.36
N ALA A 150 11.08 -9.32 -2.24
CA ALA A 150 11.19 -8.16 -1.35
C ALA A 150 12.01 -8.43 -0.06
N GLY A 151 12.66 -9.60 0.03
CA GLY A 151 13.23 -10.13 1.28
C GLY A 151 14.53 -9.50 1.78
N ASP A 152 15.40 -8.98 0.91
CA ASP A 152 16.66 -8.35 1.33
C ASP A 152 16.73 -6.92 0.80
N VAL A 153 16.84 -5.94 1.71
CA VAL A 153 17.03 -4.53 1.35
C VAL A 153 18.37 -4.23 0.68
N SER A 154 19.32 -5.18 0.71
CA SER A 154 20.57 -5.12 -0.05
C SER A 154 20.39 -5.46 -1.54
N ALA A 155 19.30 -6.16 -1.89
CA ALA A 155 18.97 -6.53 -3.27
C ALA A 155 18.75 -5.28 -4.13
N GLU A 156 19.13 -5.35 -5.40
CA GLU A 156 19.12 -4.20 -6.32
C GLU A 156 17.74 -3.55 -6.48
N VAL A 157 16.67 -4.33 -6.34
CA VAL A 157 15.27 -3.88 -6.36
C VAL A 157 14.94 -2.98 -5.14
N ALA A 158 15.54 -3.24 -3.98
CA ALA A 158 15.31 -2.47 -2.75
C ALA A 158 16.16 -1.19 -2.65
N LYS A 159 17.08 -0.97 -3.60
CA LYS A 159 17.84 0.28 -3.68
C LYS A 159 16.95 1.38 -4.23
N PHE A 160 16.35 2.17 -3.34
CA PHE A 160 15.64 3.39 -3.70
C PHE A 160 16.57 4.32 -4.49
N LYS A 161 16.34 4.45 -5.80
CA LYS A 161 17.01 5.47 -6.61
C LYS A 161 16.40 6.80 -6.25
N LYS A 162 17.14 7.60 -5.49
CA LYS A 162 16.76 8.96 -5.09
C LYS A 162 16.69 9.83 -6.35
N GLU A 163 15.55 9.84 -7.04
CA GLU A 163 15.28 10.81 -8.09
C GLU A 163 15.09 12.20 -7.46
N GLU A 164 15.62 13.23 -8.13
CA GLU A 164 15.58 14.62 -7.69
C GLU A 164 14.15 15.05 -7.38
N ALA A 165 14.01 15.80 -6.28
CA ALA A 165 12.77 16.15 -5.61
C ALA A 165 11.58 16.43 -6.55
N LEU A 166 10.50 15.67 -6.34
CA LEU A 166 9.13 16.02 -6.74
C LEU A 166 8.62 17.17 -5.85
N VAL A 167 9.19 18.35 -6.01
CA VAL A 167 8.55 19.61 -5.61
C VAL A 167 8.88 20.63 -6.71
N LYS A 168 7.92 20.82 -7.60
CA LYS A 168 7.76 22.09 -8.33
C LYS A 168 6.45 22.70 -7.87
#